data_AF-A0A5K0V8L5-F1
#
_entry.id   AF-A0A5K0V8L5-F1
#
_cell.length_a   1.000
_cell.length_b   1.000
_cell.length_c   1.000
_cell.angle_alpha   90.00
_cell.angle_beta   90.00
_cell.angle_gamma   90.00
#
_symmetry.space_group_name_H-M   'P 1'
#
loop_
_entity.id
_entity.type
_entity.pdbx_description
1 polymer ?
#
loop_
_entity_poly.entity_id
_entity_poly.type
_entity_poly.pdbx_seq_one_letter_code
_entity_poly.pdbx_strand_id
1 'polypeptide(L)'
;AEWLHSDPRRTAVGVDLDRDALIWCLHNNIDKLGSDGYSRISLVHGNVLKPLDENDLVNNDLVDKMERSVSLQAVEMESSLQVTGNKNAGKHLNGAKHTLQPRDIICAFNYSCCCLHRRADLLTYFKHALHALSREGGIFVMDLYGGASSERALKLQRRYTNFT
;
A
#
# COMPACT_ATOMS: atom_id res chain seq x y z
N ALA A 1 7.69 -8.53 -1.04
CA ALA A 1 9.08 -8.03 -0.93
C ALA A 1 9.95 -8.44 -2.12
N GLU A 2 9.75 -9.63 -2.70
CA GLU A 2 10.57 -10.16 -3.82
C GLU A 2 10.87 -9.16 -4.94
N TRP A 3 9.88 -8.36 -5.37
CA TRP A 3 10.08 -7.33 -6.39
C TRP A 3 11.25 -6.39 -6.07
N LEU A 4 11.30 -5.88 -4.83
CA LEU A 4 12.35 -4.95 -4.40
C LEU A 4 13.67 -5.66 -4.11
N HIS A 5 13.64 -6.92 -3.69
CA HIS A 5 14.83 -7.75 -3.48
C HIS A 5 15.55 -8.07 -4.80
N SER A 6 14.79 -8.30 -5.87
CA SER A 6 15.33 -8.81 -7.13
C SER A 6 16.23 -7.84 -7.91
N ASP A 7 16.09 -6.51 -7.72
CA ASP A 7 16.96 -5.51 -8.37
C ASP A 7 16.94 -4.21 -7.53
N PRO A 8 18.11 -3.62 -7.18
CA PRO A 8 18.19 -2.40 -6.38
C PRO A 8 17.60 -1.16 -7.06
N ARG A 9 17.41 -1.18 -8.38
CA ARG A 9 16.78 -0.07 -9.13
C ARG A 9 15.26 -0.12 -9.09
N ARG A 10 14.67 -1.25 -8.68
CA ARG A 10 13.21 -1.40 -8.61
C ARG A 10 12.64 -0.57 -7.47
N THR A 11 11.54 0.10 -7.75
CA THR A 11 10.73 0.83 -6.76
C THR A 11 9.30 0.30 -6.78
N ALA A 12 8.54 0.58 -5.73
CA ALA A 12 7.14 0.17 -5.61
C ALA A 12 6.30 1.27 -4.95
N VAL A 13 5.05 1.37 -5.38
CA VAL A 13 4.03 2.17 -4.70
C VAL A 13 2.84 1.26 -4.45
N GLY A 14 2.43 1.12 -3.19
CA GLY A 14 1.22 0.40 -2.79
C GLY A 14 0.13 1.39 -2.41
N VAL A 15 -1.07 1.25 -2.97
CA VAL A 15 -2.22 2.07 -2.62
C VAL A 15 -3.32 1.14 -2.14
N ASP A 16 -3.85 1.39 -0.96
CA ASP A 16 -4.98 0.64 -0.42
C ASP A 16 -5.96 1.56 0.32
N LEU A 17 -7.24 1.20 0.30
CA LEU A 17 -8.28 1.89 1.05
C LEU A 17 -8.30 1.44 2.52
N ASP A 18 -7.75 0.27 2.82
CA ASP A 18 -7.67 -0.27 4.16
C ASP A 18 -6.30 0.03 4.80
N ARG A 19 -6.32 0.87 5.83
CA ARG A 19 -5.12 1.24 6.59
C ARG A 19 -4.48 0.02 7.29
N ASP A 20 -5.28 -0.91 7.79
CA ASP A 20 -4.77 -2.06 8.55
C ASP A 20 -4.03 -3.03 7.62
N ALA A 21 -4.51 -3.19 6.38
CA ALA A 21 -3.81 -3.95 5.34
C ALA A 21 -2.42 -3.36 5.02
N LEU A 22 -2.31 -2.02 4.96
CA LEU A 22 -1.04 -1.33 4.74
C LEU A 22 -0.07 -1.52 5.93
N ILE A 23 -0.57 -1.39 7.16
CA ILE A 23 0.24 -1.63 8.37
C ILE A 23 0.72 -3.08 8.41
N TRP A 24 -0.16 -4.03 8.09
CA TRP A 24 0.21 -5.44 8.02
C TRP A 24 1.30 -5.69 6.97
N CYS A 25 1.16 -5.10 5.78
CA CYS A 25 2.15 -5.19 4.69
C CYS A 25 3.52 -4.67 5.13
N LEU A 26 3.56 -3.54 5.85
CA LEU A 26 4.81 -3.00 6.36
C LEU A 26 5.52 -4.00 7.27
N HIS A 27 4.85 -4.45 8.34
CA HIS A 27 5.46 -5.34 9.32
C HIS A 27 5.84 -6.72 8.74
N ASN A 28 5.01 -7.26 7.84
CA ASN A 28 5.18 -8.63 7.36
C ASN A 28 6.02 -8.74 6.09
N ASN A 29 6.12 -7.68 5.30
CA ASN A 29 6.83 -7.69 4.03
C ASN A 29 7.98 -6.69 3.96
N ILE A 30 7.82 -5.46 4.49
CA ILE A 30 8.79 -4.38 4.27
C ILE A 30 9.91 -4.43 5.31
N ASP A 31 9.61 -4.72 6.58
CA ASP A 31 10.62 -4.79 7.65
C ASP A 31 11.75 -5.80 7.33
N LYS A 32 11.43 -6.82 6.53
CA LYS A 32 12.37 -7.85 6.07
C LYS A 32 13.36 -7.37 5.00
N LEU A 33 13.13 -6.20 4.38
CA LEU A 33 14.02 -5.61 3.37
C LEU A 33 15.14 -4.76 3.99
N GLY A 34 15.07 -4.41 5.28
CA GLY A 34 15.99 -3.48 5.92
C GLY A 34 15.87 -2.04 5.38
N SER A 35 16.83 -1.19 5.75
CA SER A 35 16.79 0.27 5.48
C SER A 35 16.69 0.65 3.99
N ASP A 36 17.33 -0.12 3.11
CA ASP A 36 17.27 0.08 1.66
C ASP A 36 15.84 -0.08 1.12
N GLY A 37 15.10 -1.09 1.62
CA GLY A 37 13.73 -1.34 1.21
C GLY A 37 12.79 -0.16 1.44
N TYR A 38 12.86 0.46 2.62
CA TYR A 38 12.00 1.59 2.98
C TYR A 38 12.20 2.80 2.06
N SER A 39 13.40 2.99 1.52
CA SER A 39 13.67 4.11 0.60
C SER A 39 13.06 3.92 -0.79
N ARG A 40 12.71 2.68 -1.16
CA ARG A 40 12.28 2.29 -2.51
C ARG A 40 10.80 1.88 -2.57
N ILE A 41 10.09 1.91 -1.46
CA ILE A 41 8.65 1.65 -1.38
C ILE A 41 7.90 2.82 -0.76
N SER A 42 6.73 3.13 -1.31
CA SER A 42 5.80 4.10 -0.71
C SER A 42 4.43 3.45 -0.56
N LEU A 43 3.84 3.54 0.63
CA LEU A 43 2.48 3.09 0.89
C LEU A 43 1.55 4.30 1.01
N VAL A 44 0.38 4.21 0.40
CA VAL A 44 -0.61 5.29 0.36
C VAL A 44 -1.94 4.75 0.84
N HIS A 45 -2.47 5.33 1.91
CA HIS A 45 -3.82 5.03 2.37
C HIS A 45 -4.77 5.95 1.63
N GLY A 46 -5.43 5.43 0.60
CA GLY A 46 -6.16 6.28 -0.33
C GLY A 46 -7.16 5.55 -1.21
N ASN A 47 -8.13 6.31 -1.69
CA ASN A 47 -9.09 5.83 -2.67
C ASN A 47 -8.53 6.06 -4.08
N VAL A 48 -8.31 4.98 -4.82
CA VAL A 48 -7.81 4.98 -6.22
C VAL A 48 -8.66 5.77 -7.21
N LEU A 49 -9.91 6.10 -6.86
CA LEU A 49 -10.79 6.98 -7.66
C LEU A 49 -10.47 8.47 -7.49
N LYS A 50 -9.60 8.83 -6.56
CA LYS A 50 -9.08 10.19 -6.40
C LYS A 50 -7.66 10.27 -6.97
N PRO A 51 -7.24 11.44 -7.46
CA PRO A 51 -5.83 11.67 -7.74
C PRO A 51 -4.99 11.35 -6.50
N LEU A 52 -3.84 10.71 -6.70
CA LEU A 52 -2.87 10.50 -5.63
C LEU A 52 -2.23 11.85 -5.34
N ASP A 53 -2.73 12.55 -4.32
CA ASP A 53 -2.08 13.73 -3.77
C ASP A 53 -1.07 13.31 -2.69
N GLU A 54 0.07 14.01 -2.64
CA GLU A 54 1.22 13.69 -1.76
C GLU A 54 0.89 13.67 -0.26
N ASN A 55 -0.26 14.22 0.15
CA ASN A 55 -0.69 14.29 1.54
C ASN A 55 -1.26 12.97 2.09
N ASP A 56 -1.63 12.02 1.22
CA ASP A 56 -2.19 10.72 1.62
C ASP A 56 -1.11 9.63 1.76
N LEU A 57 0.16 10.00 1.55
CA LEU A 57 1.30 9.11 1.74
C LEU A 57 1.37 8.70 3.21
N VAL A 58 1.26 7.40 3.47
CA VAL A 58 1.64 6.81 4.75
C VAL A 58 3.17 6.77 4.74
N ASN A 59 3.80 7.90 5.03
CA ASN A 59 5.21 7.90 5.41
C ASN A 59 5.36 7.17 6.76
N ASN A 60 6.51 6.52 6.93
CA ASN A 60 6.91 5.77 8.12
C ASN A 60 6.66 6.49 9.47
N ASP A 61 6.45 7.82 9.45
CA ASP A 61 5.98 8.62 10.58
C ASP A 61 4.74 8.05 11.28
N LEU A 62 3.85 7.33 10.59
CA LEU A 62 2.67 6.72 11.24
C LEU A 62 3.02 5.46 12.02
N VAL A 63 4.05 4.71 11.63
CA VAL A 63 4.50 3.51 12.35
C VAL A 63 5.34 3.92 13.55
N ASP A 64 6.20 4.93 13.38
CA ASP A 64 6.89 5.61 14.47
C ASP A 64 5.92 6.23 15.49
N LYS A 65 4.76 6.75 15.04
CA LYS A 65 3.69 7.26 15.93
C LYS A 65 2.85 6.15 16.54
N MET A 66 2.61 5.04 15.83
CA MET A 66 1.82 3.91 16.32
C MET A 66 2.60 3.12 17.38
N GLU A 67 3.87 2.80 17.14
CA GLU A 67 4.77 2.20 18.12
C GLU A 67 4.90 3.09 19.37
N ARG A 68 5.05 4.41 19.20
CA ARG A 68 5.01 5.36 20.32
C ARG A 68 3.68 5.35 21.07
N SER A 69 2.54 5.27 20.38
CA SER A 69 1.21 5.25 21.03
C SER A 69 0.92 3.94 21.78
N VAL A 70 1.40 2.80 21.26
CA VAL A 70 1.28 1.48 21.90
C VAL A 70 2.24 1.38 23.09
N SER A 71 3.47 1.92 22.98
CA SER A 71 4.38 2.06 24.12
C SER A 71 3.88 3.05 25.17
N LEU A 72 3.20 4.14 24.79
CA LEU A 72 2.61 5.10 25.74
C LEU A 72 1.46 4.49 26.56
N GLN A 73 0.65 3.60 25.97
CA GLN A 73 -0.36 2.85 26.74
C GLN A 73 0.24 1.79 27.68
N ALA A 74 1.48 1.35 27.44
CA ALA A 74 2.16 0.36 28.27
C ALA A 74 3.00 0.98 29.41
N VAL A 75 3.17 2.30 29.47
CA VAL A 75 4.12 2.98 30.38
C VAL A 75 3.44 3.91 31.41
N GLU A 76 2.10 3.98 31.47
CA GLU A 76 1.40 4.76 32.52
C GLU A 76 1.50 4.17 33.95
N MET A 77 2.44 3.25 34.18
CA MET A 77 2.74 2.71 35.50
C MET A 77 4.25 2.56 35.71
N GLU A 78 5.02 3.65 35.54
CA GLU A 78 6.11 3.98 36.47
C GLU A 78 6.79 5.33 36.19
N SER A 79 6.94 6.09 37.27
CA SER A 79 8.06 7.00 37.56
C SER A 79 8.21 8.31 36.78
N SER A 80 7.81 9.37 37.47
CA SER A 80 8.34 10.74 37.46
C SER A 80 9.87 10.85 37.38
N LEU A 81 10.41 11.61 36.42
CA LEU A 81 11.55 12.53 36.57
C LEU A 81 11.74 13.38 35.30
N GLN A 82 11.93 14.69 35.50
CA GLN A 82 12.08 15.71 34.47
C GLN A 82 13.47 15.65 33.80
N VAL A 83 13.55 15.84 32.48
CA VAL A 83 14.74 16.44 31.82
C VAL A 83 14.29 17.29 30.61
N THR A 84 14.84 18.49 30.56
CA THR A 84 14.73 19.54 29.55
C THR A 84 15.61 19.24 28.33
N GLY A 85 15.21 19.66 27.12
CA GLY A 85 16.14 19.59 25.97
C GLY A 85 15.59 19.86 24.57
N ASN A 86 15.69 21.14 24.17
CA ASN A 86 15.89 21.70 22.83
C ASN A 86 15.11 21.22 21.58
N LYS A 87 14.37 22.22 21.08
CA LYS A 87 13.86 22.40 19.73
C LYS A 87 15.01 22.55 18.70
N ASN A 88 14.67 22.19 17.45
CA ASN A 88 15.24 22.63 16.17
C ASN A 88 16.15 21.65 15.42
N ALA A 89 15.54 20.95 14.46
CA ALA A 89 16.15 20.70 13.15
C ALA A 89 15.03 20.58 12.09
N GLY A 90 14.23 21.65 11.93
CA GLY A 90 13.31 21.78 10.81
C GLY A 90 14.12 22.02 9.54
N LYS A 91 14.55 20.94 8.88
CA LYS A 91 15.16 21.04 7.55
C LYS A 91 14.04 21.24 6.53
N HIS A 92 13.84 22.51 6.20
CA HIS A 92 12.97 22.99 5.12
C HIS A 92 13.35 22.27 3.83
N LEU A 93 12.54 21.30 3.40
CA LEU A 93 12.60 20.73 2.06
C LEU A 93 11.52 21.43 1.25
N ASN A 94 11.99 22.18 0.26
CA ASN A 94 11.19 22.98 -0.67
C ASN A 94 10.11 22.14 -1.34
N GLY A 95 8.92 22.71 -1.46
CA GLY A 95 7.75 22.13 -2.12
C GLY A 95 7.92 21.99 -3.64
N ALA A 96 8.74 21.03 -4.06
CA ALA A 96 8.63 20.46 -5.39
C ALA A 96 7.43 19.52 -5.38
N LYS A 97 6.39 19.85 -6.15
CA LYS A 97 5.34 18.90 -6.56
C LYS A 97 6.04 17.69 -7.17
N HIS A 98 6.26 16.65 -6.38
CA HIS A 98 6.79 15.38 -6.82
C HIS A 98 5.69 14.68 -7.61
N THR A 99 5.57 15.07 -8.88
CA THR A 99 4.78 14.30 -9.83
C THR A 99 5.35 12.89 -9.84
N LEU A 100 4.57 11.92 -9.33
CA LEU A 100 5.01 10.54 -9.25
C LEU A 100 5.47 10.11 -10.64
N GLN A 101 6.67 9.52 -10.72
CA GLN A 101 7.19 9.02 -11.99
C GLN A 101 6.19 8.05 -12.63
N PRO A 102 6.06 8.03 -13.96
CA PRO A 102 5.25 7.02 -14.65
C PRO A 102 5.67 5.60 -14.24
N ARG A 103 4.72 4.68 -14.20
CA ARG A 103 4.93 3.31 -13.73
C ARG A 103 5.11 2.36 -14.91
N ASP A 104 6.17 1.57 -14.89
CA ASP A 104 6.40 0.54 -15.92
C ASP A 104 5.36 -0.59 -15.82
N ILE A 105 4.95 -0.93 -14.59
CA ILE A 105 3.95 -1.94 -14.31
C ILE A 105 2.98 -1.41 -13.28
N ILE A 106 1.68 -1.58 -13.54
CA ILE A 106 0.61 -1.36 -12.57
C ILE A 106 -0.12 -2.68 -12.36
N CYS A 107 -0.23 -3.10 -11.11
CA CYS A 107 -0.93 -4.32 -10.73
C CYS A 107 -2.20 -3.98 -9.93
N ALA A 108 -3.30 -4.59 -10.32
CA ALA A 108 -4.59 -4.53 -9.66
C ALA A 108 -5.03 -5.95 -9.30
N PHE A 109 -4.62 -6.40 -8.11
CA PHE A 109 -4.86 -7.76 -7.66
C PHE A 109 -5.98 -7.85 -6.63
N ASN A 110 -6.35 -9.09 -6.32
CA ASN A 110 -7.39 -9.46 -5.35
C ASN A 110 -8.79 -8.98 -5.76
N TYR A 111 -9.05 -8.96 -7.07
CA TYR A 111 -10.34 -8.59 -7.66
C TYR A 111 -10.81 -7.18 -7.27
N SER A 112 -9.88 -6.26 -6.99
CA SER A 112 -10.18 -4.92 -6.46
C SER A 112 -11.17 -4.13 -7.32
N CYS A 113 -11.14 -4.29 -8.65
CA CYS A 113 -12.08 -3.62 -9.54
C CYS A 113 -13.54 -4.09 -9.36
N CYS A 114 -13.78 -5.29 -8.82
CA CYS A 114 -15.12 -5.80 -8.53
C CYS A 114 -15.84 -4.99 -7.44
N CYS A 115 -15.10 -4.24 -6.62
CA CYS A 115 -15.67 -3.33 -5.63
C CYS A 115 -16.27 -2.05 -6.27
N LEU A 116 -16.07 -1.82 -7.57
CA LEU A 116 -16.56 -0.64 -8.28
C LEU A 116 -17.87 -0.95 -9.00
N HIS A 117 -18.99 -0.62 -8.36
CA HIS A 117 -20.32 -1.02 -8.86
C HIS A 117 -20.92 -0.04 -9.90
N ARG A 118 -20.34 1.15 -10.08
CA ARG A 118 -20.84 2.13 -11.07
C ARG A 118 -19.91 2.19 -12.27
N ARG A 119 -20.50 2.22 -13.47
CA ARG A 119 -19.74 2.36 -14.74
C ARG A 119 -18.82 3.59 -14.74
N ALA A 120 -19.28 4.71 -14.17
CA ALA A 120 -18.49 5.93 -14.07
C ALA A 120 -17.21 5.73 -13.22
N ASP A 121 -17.31 5.00 -12.10
CA ASP A 121 -16.17 4.74 -11.22
C ASP A 121 -15.15 3.82 -11.89
N LEU A 122 -15.63 2.78 -12.58
CA LEU A 122 -14.76 1.88 -13.34
C LEU A 122 -14.00 2.60 -14.47
N LEU A 123 -14.67 3.52 -15.17
CA LEU A 123 -14.02 4.37 -16.18
C LEU A 123 -12.96 5.30 -15.57
N THR A 124 -13.26 5.92 -14.44
CA THR A 124 -12.31 6.76 -13.70
C THR A 124 -11.09 5.95 -13.26
N TYR A 125 -11.31 4.77 -12.69
CA TYR A 125 -10.26 3.84 -12.29
C TYR A 125 -9.31 3.50 -13.45
N PHE A 126 -9.85 3.08 -14.60
CA PHE A 126 -9.01 2.78 -15.77
C PHE A 126 -8.30 4.00 -16.35
N LYS A 127 -8.92 5.18 -16.32
CA LYS A 127 -8.25 6.43 -16.74
C LYS A 127 -7.07 6.75 -15.83
N HIS A 128 -7.23 6.57 -14.52
CA HIS A 128 -6.14 6.79 -13.56
C HIS A 128 -5.00 5.79 -13.78
N ALA A 129 -5.31 4.50 -13.92
CA ALA A 129 -4.31 3.47 -14.22
C ALA A 129 -3.56 3.79 -15.52
N LEU A 130 -4.28 4.12 -16.61
CA LEU A 130 -3.66 4.46 -17.89
C LEU A 130 -2.80 5.72 -17.82
N HIS A 131 -3.24 6.75 -17.09
CA HIS A 131 -2.49 7.99 -16.95
C HIS A 131 -1.20 7.81 -16.14
N ALA A 132 -1.22 6.94 -15.13
CA ALA A 132 -0.05 6.62 -14.31
C ALA A 132 0.96 5.70 -15.02
N LEU A 133 0.57 5.04 -16.11
CA LEU A 133 1.39 4.07 -16.81
C LEU A 133 2.45 4.75 -17.69
N SER A 134 3.64 4.16 -17.76
CA SER A 134 4.71 4.59 -18.65
C SER A 134 4.27 4.50 -20.11
N ARG A 135 4.56 5.55 -20.87
CA ARG A 135 4.32 5.58 -22.33
C ARG A 135 5.35 4.77 -23.12
N GLU A 136 6.41 4.31 -22.45
CA GLU A 136 7.50 3.52 -23.03
C GLU A 136 7.21 2.01 -22.91
N GLY A 137 5.96 1.61 -23.19
CA GLY A 137 5.55 0.21 -23.17
C GLY A 137 5.15 -0.32 -21.79
N GLY A 138 4.59 0.52 -20.93
CA GLY A 138 4.11 0.08 -19.62
C GLY A 138 2.97 -0.95 -19.72
N ILE A 139 2.85 -1.78 -18.69
CA ILE A 139 1.91 -2.90 -18.63
C ILE A 139 0.94 -2.73 -17.45
N PHE A 140 -0.36 -2.84 -17.73
CA PHE A 140 -1.39 -2.93 -16.70
C PHE A 140 -1.86 -4.39 -16.56
N VAL A 141 -1.74 -4.94 -15.35
CA VAL A 141 -2.14 -6.31 -15.02
C VAL A 141 -3.25 -6.25 -14.00
N MET A 142 -4.37 -6.94 -14.28
CA MET A 142 -5.52 -6.98 -13.40
C MET A 142 -6.11 -8.38 -13.38
N ASP A 143 -6.41 -8.90 -12.18
CA ASP A 143 -7.18 -10.12 -12.05
C ASP A 143 -8.69 -9.82 -12.08
N LEU A 144 -9.44 -10.70 -12.75
CA LEU A 144 -10.90 -10.58 -12.88
C LEU A 144 -11.52 -11.93 -12.56
N TYR A 145 -12.48 -11.91 -11.63
CA TYR A 145 -13.37 -13.04 -11.44
C TYR A 145 -14.50 -12.95 -12.46
N GLY A 146 -14.63 -13.95 -13.32
CA GLY A 146 -15.64 -13.93 -14.37
C GLY A 146 -15.62 -15.14 -15.30
N GLY A 147 -16.31 -15.00 -16.42
CA GLY A 147 -16.48 -16.05 -17.43
C GLY A 147 -17.62 -17.03 -17.12
N ALA A 148 -18.02 -17.85 -18.09
CA ALA A 148 -19.17 -18.75 -17.94
C ALA A 148 -19.05 -19.74 -16.76
N SER A 149 -17.84 -20.01 -16.28
CA SER A 149 -17.61 -20.84 -15.09
C SER A 149 -18.05 -20.18 -13.79
N SER A 150 -17.97 -18.83 -13.68
CA SER A 150 -18.37 -18.11 -12.47
C SER A 150 -19.89 -18.03 -12.29
N GLU A 151 -20.65 -18.25 -13.35
CA GLU A 151 -22.12 -18.28 -13.34
C GLU A 151 -22.68 -19.64 -12.90
N ARG A 152 -21.83 -20.65 -12.80
CA ARG A 152 -22.22 -21.99 -12.36
C ARG A 152 -22.09 -22.12 -10.85
N ALA A 153 -22.95 -22.96 -10.26
CA ALA A 153 -22.87 -23.28 -8.84
C ALA A 153 -21.47 -23.79 -8.47
N LEU A 154 -20.86 -23.16 -7.45
CA LEU A 154 -19.55 -23.54 -6.94
C LEU A 154 -19.65 -24.96 -6.35
N LYS A 155 -18.88 -25.91 -6.91
CA LYS A 155 -18.72 -27.25 -6.34
C LYS A 155 -17.37 -27.32 -5.64
N LEU A 156 -17.38 -27.24 -4.31
CA LEU A 156 -16.19 -27.40 -3.49
C LEU A 156 -16.07 -28.86 -3.05
N GLN A 157 -15.03 -29.55 -3.49
CA GLN A 157 -14.68 -30.86 -2.94
C GLN A 157 -13.79 -30.64 -1.70
N ARG A 158 -14.19 -31.24 -0.58
CA ARG A 158 -13.41 -31.22 0.66
C ARG A 158 -13.16 -32.64 1.11
N ARG A 159 -11.89 -32.98 1.34
CA ARG A 159 -11.49 -34.25 1.94
C ARG A 159 -11.61 -34.11 3.45
N TYR A 160 -12.40 -34.98 4.06
CA TYR A 160 -12.47 -35.11 5.51
C TYR A 160 -11.82 -36.43 5.89
N THR A 161 -11.06 -36.44 6.99
CA THR A 161 -10.36 -37.63 7.47
C THR A 161 -11.31 -38.76 7.88
N ASN A 162 -12.59 -38.44 8.16
CA ASN A 162 -13.58 -39.38 8.71
C ASN A 162 -14.83 -39.51 7.82
N PHE A 163 -14.73 -39.23 6.53
CA PHE A 163 -15.85 -39.37 5.60
C PHE A 163 -15.68 -40.68 4.84
N THR A 164 -16.44 -41.69 5.25
CA THR A 164 -16.59 -42.99 4.57
C THR A 164 -17.56 -42.87 3.40
#